data_AF-A0A845Z766-F1
#
_entry.id   AF-A0A845Z766-F1
#
_cell.length_a   1.000
_cell.length_b   1.000
_cell.length_c   1.000
_cell.angle_alpha   90.00
_cell.angle_beta   90.00
_cell.angle_gamma   90.00
#
_symmetry.space_group_name_H-M   'P 1'
#
loop_
_entity.id
_entity.type
_entity.pdbx_description
1 polymer ?
#
loop_
_entity_poly.entity_id
_entity_poly.type
_entity_poly.pdbx_seq_one_letter_code
_entity_poly.pdbx_strand_id
1 'polypeptide(L)' 'MKNIDLGTEILWQNVREEIVNSENGYLIFDDTVIKKKYSQKIELVRRQYSGNEHGVVNGIGIVNC' A
#
# COMPACT_ATOMS: atom_id res chain seq x y z
N MET A 1 18.00 4.70 -17.43
CA MET A 1 18.07 5.38 -16.12
C MET A 1 18.44 4.34 -15.09
N LYS A 2 19.47 4.57 -14.27
CA LYS A 2 19.81 3.64 -13.19
C LYS A 2 18.75 3.79 -12.08
N ASN A 3 18.10 2.69 -11.69
CA ASN A 3 17.36 2.64 -10.44
C ASN A 3 18.38 2.76 -9.31
N ILE A 4 18.35 3.89 -8.62
CA ILE A 4 19.12 4.10 -7.41
C ILE A 4 18.27 3.49 -6.29
N ASP A 5 18.75 2.40 -5.72
CA ASP A 5 18.20 1.86 -4.48
C ASP A 5 18.63 2.77 -3.32
N LEU A 6 17.82 3.78 -3.05
CA LEU A 6 17.96 4.62 -1.87
C LEU A 6 17.43 3.80 -0.69
N GLY A 7 18.34 3.29 0.15
CA GLY A 7 17.95 2.70 1.41
C GLY A 7 17.00 3.65 2.17
N THR A 8 15.98 3.10 2.80
CA THR A 8 14.88 3.85 3.43
C THR A 8 15.37 4.97 4.35
N GLU A 9 16.47 4.74 5.06
CA GLU A 9 17.12 5.72 5.92
C GLU A 9 17.65 6.95 5.16
N ILE A 10 18.33 6.73 4.03
CA ILE A 10 18.87 7.81 3.21
C ILE A 10 17.72 8.63 2.62
N LEU A 11 16.67 7.98 2.13
CA LEU A 11 15.48 8.68 1.63
C LEU A 11 14.89 9.56 2.74
N TRP A 12 14.67 9.00 3.93
CA TRP A 12 14.11 9.73 5.07
C TRP A 12 14.93 10.96 5.44
N GLN A 13 16.25 10.82 5.53
CA GLN A 13 17.16 11.94 5.84
C GLN A 13 17.06 13.09 4.83
N ASN A 14 16.77 12.80 3.56
CA ASN A 14 16.65 13.82 2.52
C ASN A 14 15.29 14.52 2.50
N VAL A 15 14.21 13.88 2.97
CA VAL A 15 12.84 14.42 2.84
C VAL A 15 12.24 14.94 4.15
N ARG A 16 12.79 14.57 5.30
CA ARG A 16 12.23 14.90 6.62
C ARG A 16 12.00 16.39 6.87
N GLU A 17 12.87 17.26 6.36
CA GLU A 17 12.76 18.71 6.55
C GLU A 17 11.68 19.34 5.64
N GLU A 18 11.25 18.64 4.58
CA GLU A 18 10.14 19.06 3.71
C GLU A 18 8.76 18.73 4.32
N ILE A 19 8.72 17.89 5.36
CA ILE A 19 7.48 17.47 6.02
C ILE A 19 7.17 18.44 7.17
N VAL A 20 6.12 19.24 6.99
CA VAL A 20 5.63 20.15 8.03
C VAL A 20 4.79 19.36 9.04
N ASN A 21 5.33 19.15 10.24
CA ASN A 21 4.60 18.53 11.34
C ASN A 21 3.58 19.50 11.93
N SER A 22 2.41 18.97 12.30
CA SER A 22 1.33 19.72 12.95
C SER A 22 0.69 18.84 14.02
N GLU A 23 0.40 19.42 15.19
CA GLU A 23 -0.32 18.73 16.26
C GLU A 23 -1.74 18.31 15.84
N ASN A 24 -2.29 18.95 14.80
CA ASN A 24 -3.58 18.62 14.21
C ASN A 24 -3.45 17.93 12.83
N GLY A 25 -2.24 17.53 12.45
CA GLY A 25 -1.97 16.83 11.20
C GLY A 25 -2.37 15.37 11.27
N TYR A 26 -3.15 14.90 10.31
CA TYR A 26 -3.53 13.49 10.19
C TYR A 26 -3.17 12.98 8.80
N LEU A 27 -2.55 11.81 8.76
CA LEU A 27 -2.28 11.08 7.53
C LEU A 27 -3.20 9.87 7.49
N ILE A 28 -4.08 9.84 6.49
CA ILE A 28 -5.09 8.81 6.33
C ILE A 28 -4.72 7.99 5.11
N PHE A 29 -4.61 6.68 5.31
CA PHE A 29 -4.49 5.72 4.23
C PHE A 29 -5.71 4.82 4.25
N ASP A 30 -6.22 4.51 3.07
CA ASP A 30 -7.25 3.49 2.90
C ASP A 30 -6.66 2.32 2.13
N ASP A 31 -7.07 1.13 2.50
CA ASP A 31 -6.73 -0.08 1.78
C ASP A 31 -7.94 -0.63 1.03
N THR A 32 -7.71 -1.21 -0.13
CA THR A 32 -8.75 -1.84 -0.93
C THR A 32 -8.27 -3.19 -1.43
N VAL A 33 -9.13 -4.19 -1.34
CA VAL A 33 -8.90 -5.50 -1.95
C VAL A 33 -9.49 -5.52 -3.36
N ILE A 34 -8.63 -5.52 -4.39
CA ILE A 34 -9.06 -5.80 -5.76
C ILE A 34 -9.31 -7.29 -5.92
N LYS A 35 -10.57 -7.69 -5.98
CA LYS A 35 -11.00 -9.08 -6.21
C LYS A 35 -10.52 -9.59 -7.57
N LYS A 36 -9.77 -10.69 -7.58
CA LYS A 36 -9.25 -11.39 -8.76
C LYS A 36 -9.78 -12.83 -8.78
N LYS A 37 -11.08 -12.99 -9.05
CA LYS A 37 -11.78 -14.28 -8.98
C LYS A 37 -11.13 -15.39 -9.82
N TYR A 38 -10.55 -15.05 -10.98
CA TYR A 38 -10.02 -16.01 -11.96
C TYR A 38 -8.49 -16.09 -12.00
N SER A 39 -7.79 -15.43 -11.08
CA SER A 39 -6.33 -15.48 -11.09
C SER A 39 -5.83 -16.81 -10.56
N GLN A 40 -5.07 -17.54 -11.38
CA GLN A 40 -4.39 -18.77 -10.99
C GLN A 40 -2.86 -18.68 -11.01
N LYS A 41 -2.31 -17.63 -11.63
CA LYS A 41 -0.86 -17.46 -11.83
C LYS A 41 -0.34 -16.05 -11.55
N ILE A 42 -1.15 -15.22 -10.89
CA ILE A 42 -0.72 -13.86 -10.49
C ILE A 42 -0.13 -13.97 -9.08
N GLU A 43 1.19 -13.85 -8.97
CA GLU A 43 1.95 -14.05 -7.73
C GLU A 43 1.46 -13.18 -6.56
N LEU A 44 1.06 -11.94 -6.84
CA LEU A 44 0.58 -10.99 -5.82
C LEU A 44 -0.80 -11.34 -5.25
N VAL A 45 -1.54 -12.27 -5.87
CA VAL A 45 -2.89 -12.61 -5.39
C VAL A 45 -2.81 -13.45 -4.13
N ARG A 46 -3.53 -13.00 -3.09
CA ARG A 46 -3.65 -13.67 -1.80
C ARG A 46 -5.12 -13.81 -1.40
N ARG A 47 -5.40 -14.72 -0.47
CA ARG A 47 -6.71 -14.81 0.18
C ARG A 47 -6.81 -13.69 1.22
N GLN A 48 -7.79 -12.82 1.06
CA GLN A 48 -8.00 -11.64 1.91
C GLN A 48 -9.47 -11.47 2.24
N TYR A 49 -9.79 -10.91 3.40
CA TYR A 49 -11.17 -10.62 3.76
C TYR A 49 -11.67 -9.40 2.98
N SER A 50 -12.86 -9.49 2.41
CA SER A 50 -13.57 -8.37 1.79
C SER A 50 -14.77 -8.04 2.67
N GLY A 51 -14.78 -6.82 3.23
CA GLY A 51 -15.93 -6.32 3.97
C GLY A 51 -17.19 -6.24 3.10
N ASN A 52 -17.04 -5.83 1.84
CA ASN A 52 -18.15 -5.73 0.88
C ASN A 52 -18.80 -7.09 0.57
N GLU A 53 -18.01 -8.15 0.49
CA GLU A 53 -18.51 -9.52 0.21
C GLU A 53 -18.78 -10.31 1.49
N HIS A 54 -18.50 -9.72 2.66
CA HIS A 54 -18.56 -10.36 3.97
C HIS A 54 -17.85 -11.73 4.01
N GLY A 55 -16.68 -11.83 3.37
CA GLY A 55 -16.02 -13.12 3.20
C GLY A 55 -14.61 -13.05 2.62
N VAL A 56 -13.93 -14.19 2.63
CA VAL A 56 -12.56 -14.30 2.10
C VAL A 56 -12.59 -14.45 0.57
N VAL A 57 -11.90 -13.56 -0.13
CA VAL A 57 -11.76 -13.54 -1.59
C VAL A 57 -10.31 -13.71 -2.01
N ASN A 58 -10.09 -14.19 -3.23
CA ASN A 58 -8.80 -14.03 -3.90
C ASN A 58 -8.68 -12.59 -4.40
N GLY A 59 -7.69 -11.85 -3.93
CA GLY A 59 -7.51 -10.47 -4.32
C GLY A 59 -6.10 -9.95 -4.08
N ILE A 60 -5.87 -8.73 -4.54
CA ILE A 60 -4.63 -7.97 -4.34
C ILE A 60 -4.98 -6.80 -3.43
N GLY A 61 -4.27 -6.67 -2.31
CA GLY A 61 -4.43 -5.53 -1.40
C GLY A 61 -3.67 -4.35 -1.98
N ILE A 62 -4.32 -3.20 -2.06
CA ILE A 62 -3.75 -1.95 -2.51
C ILE A 62 -3.95 -0.94 -1.41
N VAL A 63 -2.89 -0.25 -1.04
CA VAL A 63 -2.96 0.93 -0.17
C VAL A 63 -2.91 2.15 -1.08
N ASN A 64 -3.88 3.04 -0.95
CA ASN A 64 -3.89 4.31 -1.68
C ASN A 64 -3.60 5.48 -0.74
N CYS A 65 -2.94 6.51 -1.27
CA CYS A 65 -2.54 7.73 -0.57
C CYS A 65 -2.82 8.97 -1.42
#